data_AF-A0A433A428-F1
#
_entry.id   AF-A0A433A428-F1
#
_cell.length_a   1.000
_cell.length_b   1.000
_cell.length_c   1.000
_cell.angle_alpha   90.00
_cell.angle_beta   90.00
_cell.angle_gamma   90.00
#
_symmetry.space_group_name_H-M   'P 1'
#
loop_
_entity.id
_entity.type
_entity.pdbx_description
1 polymer ?
#
loop_
_entity_poly.entity_id
_entity_poly.type
_entity_poly.pdbx_seq_one_letter_code
_entity_poly.pdbx_strand_id
1 'polypeptide(L)'
;MLHTPIRRGRPKGTGIDDSDRIARLDELLRVHPEMKPTTAIRMMGYSDPSAIRRLRDKYKVFALRTRIELSQDLRASVSAALAEQLPGAIQPAR
;
A
#
# COMPACT_ATOMS: atom_id res chain seq x y z
N MET A 1 -16.44 28.26 -25.80
CA MET A 1 -15.69 28.26 -24.53
C MET A 1 -16.69 28.34 -23.40
N LEU A 2 -17.05 27.22 -22.75
CA LEU A 2 -18.04 27.19 -21.68
C LEU A 2 -17.33 26.95 -20.34
N HIS A 3 -17.19 28.01 -19.53
CA HIS A 3 -16.73 27.91 -18.14
C HIS A 3 -17.95 27.77 -17.22
N THR A 4 -18.13 26.60 -16.62
CA THR A 4 -19.09 26.38 -15.53
C THR A 4 -18.50 26.91 -14.22
N PRO A 5 -19.25 27.68 -13.42
CA PRO A 5 -18.74 28.27 -12.18
C PRO A 5 -18.51 27.18 -11.11
N ILE A 6 -17.26 27.06 -10.67
CA ILE A 6 -16.85 26.14 -9.60
C ILE A 6 -17.40 26.68 -8.27
N ARG A 7 -18.38 25.97 -7.68
CA ARG A 7 -18.91 26.26 -6.35
C ARG A 7 -17.76 26.25 -5.34
N ARG A 8 -17.63 27.30 -4.51
CA ARG A 8 -16.64 27.36 -3.43
C ARG A 8 -16.92 26.27 -2.40
N GLY A 9 -15.96 25.35 -2.27
CA GLY A 9 -15.94 24.21 -1.36
C GLY A 9 -15.02 23.13 -1.92
N ARG A 10 -14.14 22.52 -1.09
CA ARG A 10 -13.25 21.45 -1.53
C ARG A 10 -14.09 20.18 -1.80
N PRO A 11 -14.15 19.64 -3.03
CA PRO A 11 -14.97 18.46 -3.32
C PRO A 11 -14.62 17.32 -2.35
N LYS A 12 -15.66 16.66 -1.80
CA LYS A 12 -15.51 15.43 -1.01
C LYS A 12 -14.73 14.43 -1.88
N GLY A 13 -13.53 14.04 -1.44
CA GLY A 13 -12.65 13.15 -2.20
C GLY A 13 -11.48 13.81 -2.96
N THR A 14 -11.23 15.12 -2.85
CA THR A 14 -10.01 15.76 -3.43
C THR A 14 -8.70 15.43 -2.69
N GLY A 15 -8.60 14.23 -2.11
CA GLY A 15 -7.29 13.68 -1.78
C GLY A 15 -6.55 13.55 -3.11
N ILE A 16 -5.55 14.41 -3.34
CA ILE A 16 -4.65 14.35 -4.50
C ILE A 16 -4.35 12.88 -4.77
N ASP A 17 -4.59 12.38 -5.98
CA ASP A 17 -4.20 11.01 -6.27
C ASP A 17 -2.68 10.95 -6.31
N ASP A 18 -2.10 10.27 -5.33
CA ASP A 18 -0.66 10.09 -5.20
C ASP A 18 -0.29 8.62 -5.48
N SER A 19 -1.21 7.79 -6.03
CA SER A 19 -1.01 6.35 -6.22
C SER A 19 0.21 6.06 -7.09
N ASP A 20 0.34 6.74 -8.24
CA ASP A 20 1.52 6.63 -9.12
C ASP A 20 2.83 7.00 -8.42
N ARG A 21 2.78 8.00 -7.54
CA ARG A 21 3.96 8.49 -6.81
C ARG A 21 4.36 7.49 -5.73
N ILE A 22 3.38 6.87 -5.08
CA ILE A 22 3.59 5.82 -4.09
C ILE A 22 4.17 4.58 -4.78
N ALA A 23 3.70 4.21 -5.96
CA ALA A 23 4.26 3.09 -6.72
C ALA A 23 5.73 3.32 -7.09
N ARG A 24 6.09 4.51 -7.58
CA ARG A 24 7.50 4.86 -7.86
C ARG A 24 8.36 4.90 -6.58
N LEU A 25 7.80 5.38 -5.48
CA LEU A 25 8.48 5.39 -4.19
C LEU A 25 8.75 3.97 -3.69
N ASP A 26 7.79 3.07 -3.85
CA ASP A 26 7.91 1.65 -3.50
C ASP A 26 9.00 0.96 -4.34
N GLU A 27 9.00 1.19 -5.66
CA GLU A 27 10.05 0.70 -6.56
C GLU A 27 11.45 1.17 -6.12
N LEU A 28 11.59 2.45 -5.80
CA LEU A 28 12.86 3.03 -5.36
C LEU A 28 13.32 2.42 -4.02
N LEU A 29 12.40 2.19 -3.09
CA LEU A 29 12.71 1.55 -1.80
C LEU A 29 12.97 0.06 -1.93
N ARG A 30 12.42 -0.60 -2.95
CA ARG A 30 12.73 -1.99 -3.28
C ARG A 30 14.16 -2.16 -3.79
N VAL A 31 14.64 -1.21 -4.60
CA VAL A 31 16.04 -1.18 -5.06
C VAL A 31 17.00 -0.76 -3.94
N HIS A 32 16.58 0.16 -3.09
CA HIS A 32 17.38 0.69 -1.98
C HIS A 32 16.67 0.58 -0.63
N PRO A 33 16.68 -0.61 0.01
CA PRO A 33 15.92 -0.86 1.23
C PRO A 33 16.43 -0.07 2.45
N GLU A 34 17.69 0.37 2.44
CA GLU A 34 18.26 1.15 3.55
C GLU A 34 17.88 2.64 3.51
N MET A 35 17.28 3.09 2.40
CA MET A 35 16.93 4.49 2.21
C MET A 35 15.66 4.87 2.99
N LYS A 36 15.68 6.02 3.65
CA LYS A 36 14.49 6.56 4.31
C LYS A 36 13.45 7.02 3.27
N PRO A 37 12.15 6.77 3.47
CA PRO A 37 11.10 7.23 2.54
C PRO A 37 11.15 8.75 2.28
N THR A 38 11.49 9.55 3.29
CA THR A 38 11.65 11.00 3.15
C THR A 38 12.80 11.38 2.22
N THR A 39 13.87 10.59 2.19
CA THR A 39 15.02 10.82 1.31
C THR A 39 14.64 10.47 -0.13
N ALA A 40 13.99 9.33 -0.32
CA ALA A 40 13.46 8.89 -1.61
C ALA A 40 12.46 9.90 -2.21
N ILE A 41 11.53 10.43 -1.41
CA ILE A 41 10.59 11.48 -1.84
C ILE A 41 11.33 12.76 -2.28
N ARG A 42 12.42 13.14 -1.60
CA ARG A 42 13.23 14.31 -2.01
C ARG A 42 13.96 14.04 -3.32
N MET A 43 14.48 12.83 -3.52
CA MET A 43 15.13 12.43 -4.78
C MET A 43 14.16 12.42 -5.97
N MET A 44 12.88 12.10 -5.72
CA MET A 44 11.82 12.21 -6.73
C MET A 44 11.49 13.65 -7.15
N GLY A 45 12.10 14.67 -6.53
CA GLY A 45 11.92 16.08 -6.88
C GLY A 45 10.90 16.84 -6.03
N TYR A 46 10.42 16.27 -4.93
CA TYR A 46 9.52 16.99 -4.01
C TYR A 46 10.31 17.78 -2.98
N SER A 47 10.25 19.12 -3.09
CA SER A 47 10.88 20.04 -2.13
C SER A 47 9.88 20.65 -1.14
N ASP A 48 8.59 20.65 -1.47
CA ASP A 48 7.56 21.21 -0.60
C ASP A 48 7.33 20.34 0.66
N PRO A 49 7.47 20.88 1.88
CA PRO A 49 7.30 20.12 3.12
C PRO A 49 5.92 19.47 3.27
N SER A 50 4.88 20.09 2.72
CA SER A 50 3.51 19.55 2.81
C SER A 50 3.31 18.37 1.85
N ALA A 51 3.89 18.43 0.66
CA ALA A 51 3.95 17.30 -0.27
C ALA A 51 4.73 16.11 0.32
N ILE A 52 5.88 16.38 0.95
CA ILE A 52 6.70 15.34 1.61
C ILE A 52 5.90 14.65 2.72
N ARG A 53 5.24 15.42 3.61
CA ARG A 53 4.40 14.85 4.68
C ARG A 53 3.27 14.01 4.11
N ARG A 54 2.53 14.54 3.12
CA ARG A 54 1.41 13.83 2.49
C ARG A 54 1.84 12.49 1.86
N LEU A 55 2.92 12.50 1.09
CA LEU A 55 3.44 11.29 0.43
C LEU A 55 3.95 10.27 1.44
N ARG A 56 4.68 10.72 2.46
CA ARG A 56 5.17 9.84 3.54
C ARG A 56 4.02 9.17 4.28
N ASP A 57 3.02 9.94 4.69
CA ASP A 57 1.91 9.42 5.49
C ASP A 57 1.05 8.44 4.67
N LYS A 58 0.83 8.72 3.38
CA LYS A 58 0.16 7.78 2.47
C LYS A 58 0.97 6.52 2.21
N TYR A 59 2.27 6.64 1.98
CA TYR A 59 3.15 5.49 1.82
C TYR A 59 3.16 4.60 3.07
N LYS A 60 3.16 5.19 4.27
CA LYS A 60 3.07 4.44 5.51
C LYS A 60 1.76 3.63 5.60
N VAL A 61 0.63 4.23 5.21
CA VAL A 61 -0.65 3.52 5.16
C VAL A 61 -0.61 2.40 4.12
N PHE A 62 -0.06 2.66 2.94
CA PHE A 62 0.12 1.66 1.89
C PHE A 62 0.97 0.48 2.38
N ALA A 63 2.19 0.74 2.87
CA ALA A 63 3.10 -0.29 3.37
C ALA A 63 2.50 -1.12 4.52
N LEU A 64 1.74 -0.49 5.42
CA LEU A 64 1.03 -1.22 6.47
C LEU A 64 -0.05 -2.14 5.91
N ARG A 65 -0.84 -1.68 4.93
CA ARG A 65 -1.86 -2.49 4.27
C ARG A 65 -1.24 -3.68 3.54
N THR A 66 -0.23 -3.43 2.70
CA THR A 66 0.48 -4.48 1.97
C THR A 66 1.10 -5.52 2.90
N ARG A 67 1.66 -5.09 4.04
CA ARG A 67 2.20 -6.02 5.04
C ARG A 67 1.13 -6.89 5.70
N ILE A 68 -0.04 -6.31 6.00
CA ILE A 68 -1.18 -7.04 6.57
C ILE A 68 -1.68 -8.07 5.56
N GLU A 69 -1.90 -7.66 4.31
CA GLU A 69 -2.33 -8.53 3.21
C GLU A 69 -1.36 -9.71 3.02
N LEU A 70 -0.06 -9.42 2.90
CA LEU A 70 0.98 -10.46 2.79
C LEU A 70 0.94 -11.44 3.98
N SER A 71 0.71 -10.93 5.20
CA SER A 71 0.66 -11.78 6.39
C SER A 71 -0.60 -12.66 6.42
N GLN A 72 -1.72 -12.17 5.88
CA GLN A 72 -2.97 -12.94 5.74
C GLN A 72 -2.81 -14.04 4.68
N ASP A 73 -2.19 -13.71 3.55
CA ASP A 73 -1.91 -14.68 2.47
C ASP A 73 -0.99 -15.79 2.95
N LEU A 74 0.12 -15.45 3.61
CA LEU A 74 1.03 -16.44 4.20
C LEU A 74 0.32 -17.35 5.21
N ARG A 75 -0.56 -16.78 6.05
CA ARG A 75 -1.35 -17.56 7.00
C ARG A 75 -2.32 -18.52 6.28
N ALA A 76 -2.99 -18.05 5.23
CA ALA A 76 -3.89 -18.87 4.43
C ALA A 76 -3.14 -20.00 3.72
N SER A 77 -1.98 -19.73 3.12
CA SER A 77 -1.13 -20.73 2.48
C SER A 77 -0.65 -21.80 3.47
N VAL A 78 -0.22 -21.40 4.67
CA VAL A 78 0.20 -22.33 5.72
C VAL A 78 -0.97 -23.19 6.20
N SER A 79 -2.16 -22.60 6.40
CA SER A 79 -3.35 -23.35 6.77
C SER A 79 -3.78 -24.36 5.71
N ALA A 80 -3.69 -24.00 4.42
CA ALA A 80 -3.98 -24.91 3.31
C ALA A 80 -2.99 -26.08 3.26
N ALA A 81 -1.68 -25.80 3.36
CA ALA A 81 -0.65 -26.83 3.40
C ALA A 81 -0.83 -27.79 4.59
N LEU A 82 -1.14 -27.28 5.78
CA LEU A 82 -1.41 -28.12 6.96
C LEU A 82 -2.65 -29.01 6.80
N ALA A 83 -3.70 -28.52 6.15
CA ALA A 83 -4.91 -29.29 5.87
C ALA A 83 -4.65 -30.42 4.86
N GLU A 84 -3.78 -30.20 3.87
CA GLU A 84 -3.39 -31.20 2.87
C GLU A 84 -2.44 -32.27 3.47
N GLN A 85 -1.65 -31.91 4.49
CA GLN A 85 -0.72 -32.82 5.17
C GLN A 85 -1.38 -33.84 6.12
N LEU A 86 -2.66 -33.68 6.46
CA LEU A 86 -3.38 -34.63 7.33
C LEU A 86 -4.14 -35.64 6.46
N PRO A 87 -3.61 -36.86 6.23
CA PRO A 87 -4.37 -37.91 5.57
C PRO A 87 -5.59 -38.25 6.44
N GLY A 88 -6.77 -38.22 5.82
CA GLY A 88 -8.07 -38.42 6.47
C GLY A 88 -8.12 -39.67 7.35
N ALA A 89 -7.94 -39.49 8.64
CA ALA A 89 -8.32 -40.45 9.65
C ALA A 89 -9.62 -39.93 10.28
N ILE A 90 -10.73 -40.49 9.81
CA ILE A 90 -11.92 -40.95 10.55
C ILE A 90 -12.96 -41.24 9.47
N GLN A 91 -12.89 -42.44 8.88
CA GLN A 91 -14.10 -43.05 8.35
C GLN A 91 -14.82 -43.69 9.56
N PRO A 92 -16.08 -43.32 9.86
CA PRO A 92 -16.82 -44.02 10.89
C PRO A 92 -17.07 -45.46 10.40
N ALA A 93 -16.49 -46.42 11.12
CA ALA A 93 -16.76 -47.83 10.91
C ALA A 93 -18.26 -48.09 11.08
N ARG A 94 -18.77 -48.90 10.15
CA ARG A 94 -20.17 -49.25 9.92
C ARG A 94 -20.80 -49.98 11.10
#